data_AF-G5E3E4-F1
#
_entry.id   AF-G5E3E4-F1
#
_cell.length_a   1.000
_cell.length_b   1.000
_cell.length_c   1.000
_cell.angle_alpha   90.00
_cell.angle_beta   90.00
_cell.angle_gamma   90.00
#
_symmetry.space_group_name_H-M   'P 1'
#
loop_
_entity.id
_entity.type
_entity.pdbx_description
1 polymer ?
#
loop_
_entity_poly.entity_id
_entity_poly.type
_entity_poly.pdbx_seq_one_letter_code
_entity_poly.pdbx_strand_id
1 'polypeptide(L)'
;DDEDSLSIAFMQRINVEFMKAAVRGLTILFASGDDGAGCREVIKGKNTFRPSFPASSPYVTTVGGTSFKNPFQVTREVTDYISGGGFSNV
;
A
#
# COMPACT_ATOMS: atom_id res chain seq x y z
N ASP A 1 -0.08 3.34 7.81
CA ASP A 1 0.83 2.75 8.82
C ASP A 1 1.71 1.72 8.17
N ASP A 2 2.86 1.44 8.77
CA ASP A 2 3.70 0.33 8.32
C ASP A 2 3.11 -0.99 8.84
N GLU A 3 2.98 -1.99 7.98
CA GLU A 3 2.37 -3.28 8.34
C GLU A 3 3.05 -3.93 9.55
N ASP A 4 4.38 -3.79 9.64
CA ASP A 4 5.18 -4.35 10.73
C ASP A 4 5.04 -3.62 12.08
N SER A 5 4.44 -2.44 12.09
CA SER A 5 4.22 -1.67 13.32
C SER A 5 2.93 -2.07 14.04
N LEU A 6 2.06 -2.85 13.37
CA LEU A 6 0.75 -3.24 13.87
C LEU A 6 0.76 -4.67 14.40
N SER A 7 -0.11 -4.95 15.38
CA SER A 7 -0.30 -6.33 15.82
C SER A 7 -1.06 -7.14 14.77
N ILE A 8 -0.69 -8.42 14.63
CA ILE A 8 -1.38 -9.36 13.72
C ILE A 8 -2.89 -9.42 14.04
N ALA A 9 -3.25 -9.43 15.33
CA ALA A 9 -4.65 -9.46 15.76
C ALA A 9 -5.44 -8.22 15.28
N PHE A 10 -4.82 -7.03 15.32
CA PHE A 10 -5.43 -5.81 14.80
C PHE A 10 -5.61 -5.87 13.28
N MET A 11 -4.57 -6.26 12.54
CA MET A 11 -4.64 -6.35 11.07
C MET A 11 -5.68 -7.37 10.62
N GLN A 12 -5.73 -8.56 11.23
CA GLN A 12 -6.75 -9.57 10.96
C GLN A 12 -8.15 -9.05 11.26
N ARG A 13 -8.33 -8.34 12.39
CA ARG A 13 -9.62 -7.73 12.73
C ARG A 13 -10.06 -6.71 11.69
N ILE A 14 -9.17 -5.82 11.28
CA ILE A 14 -9.49 -4.79 10.28
C ILE A 14 -9.77 -5.44 8.91
N ASN A 15 -9.05 -6.49 8.53
CA ASN A 15 -9.36 -7.26 7.32
C ASN A 15 -10.77 -7.85 7.36
N VAL A 16 -11.23 -8.35 8.50
CA VAL A 16 -12.63 -8.81 8.66
C VAL A 16 -13.62 -7.66 8.47
N GLU A 17 -13.31 -6.44 8.92
CA GLU A 17 -14.18 -5.28 8.68
C GLU A 17 -14.24 -4.91 7.19
N PHE A 18 -13.12 -5.01 6.45
CA PHE A 18 -13.12 -4.84 5.00
C PHE A 18 -13.90 -5.93 4.28
N MET A 19 -13.78 -7.20 4.70
CA MET A 19 -14.63 -8.28 4.18
C MET A 19 -16.12 -8.00 4.40
N LYS A 20 -16.49 -7.51 5.59
CA LYS A 20 -17.87 -7.11 5.91
C LYS A 20 -18.38 -5.99 5.02
N ALA A 21 -17.52 -5.05 4.63
CA ALA A 21 -17.89 -4.01 3.67
C ALA A 21 -18.02 -4.58 2.25
N ALA A 22 -17.11 -5.46 1.83
CA ALA A 22 -17.12 -6.09 0.52
C ALA A 22 -18.39 -6.93 0.29
N VAL A 23 -18.84 -7.71 1.27
CA VAL A 23 -20.11 -8.49 1.17
C VAL A 23 -21.36 -7.59 1.10
N ARG A 24 -21.24 -6.31 1.43
CA ARG A 24 -22.29 -5.30 1.25
C ARG A 24 -22.21 -4.59 -0.10
N GLY A 25 -21.30 -5.00 -0.98
CA GLY A 25 -21.08 -4.38 -2.29
C GLY A 25 -20.39 -3.01 -2.22
N LEU A 26 -19.66 -2.72 -1.15
CA LEU A 26 -18.91 -1.47 -1.02
C LEU A 26 -17.50 -1.63 -1.63
N THR A 27 -17.14 -0.74 -2.53
CA THR A 27 -15.76 -0.59 -3.01
C THR A 27 -14.98 0.31 -2.06
N ILE A 28 -13.89 -0.22 -1.48
CA ILE A 28 -13.00 0.55 -0.62
C ILE A 28 -11.67 0.75 -1.33
N LEU A 29 -11.26 2.01 -1.43
CA LEU A 29 -9.98 2.40 -2.00
C LEU A 29 -9.06 2.93 -0.91
N PHE A 30 -7.78 2.55 -0.96
CA PHE A 30 -6.72 3.11 -0.12
C PHE A 30 -5.56 3.57 -0.99
N ALA A 31 -4.90 4.65 -0.59
CA ALA A 31 -3.63 5.05 -1.20
C ALA A 31 -2.56 3.98 -0.89
N SER A 32 -1.68 3.69 -1.85
CA SER A 32 -0.58 2.73 -1.67
C SER A 32 0.56 3.25 -0.79
N GLY A 33 0.63 4.56 -0.58
CA GLY A 33 1.70 5.26 0.14
C GLY A 33 2.60 6.05 -0.80
N ASP A 34 3.51 6.85 -0.24
CA ASP A 34 4.37 7.81 -0.96
C ASP A 34 5.88 7.55 -0.78
N ASP A 35 6.25 6.39 -0.24
CA ASP A 35 7.65 6.01 0.05
C ASP A 35 8.16 4.88 -0.88
N GLY A 36 7.55 4.70 -2.05
CA GLY A 36 7.90 3.62 -2.97
C GLY A 36 7.74 2.23 -2.34
N ALA A 37 8.79 1.41 -2.39
CA ALA A 37 8.78 0.10 -1.72
C ALA A 37 8.93 0.18 -0.18
N GLY A 38 9.14 1.38 0.36
CA GLY A 38 9.54 1.59 1.74
C GLY A 38 10.93 1.02 2.04
N CYS A 39 11.45 1.36 3.21
CA CYS A 39 12.72 0.81 3.68
C CYS A 39 12.66 0.62 5.19
N ARG A 40 13.09 -0.55 5.66
CA ARG A 40 13.23 -0.86 7.07
C ARG A 40 14.57 -1.53 7.33
N GLU A 41 15.30 -1.01 8.31
CA GLU A 41 16.46 -1.72 8.86
C GLU A 41 15.97 -2.77 9.87
N VAL A 42 16.08 -4.05 9.53
CA VAL A 42 15.61 -5.16 10.39
C VAL A 42 16.72 -5.67 11.29
N ILE A 43 17.95 -5.70 10.76
CA ILE A 43 19.20 -6.00 11.47
C ILE A 43 20.20 -4.95 11.00
N LYS A 44 21.13 -4.53 11.88
CA LYS A 44 22.15 -3.53 11.54
C LYS A 44 22.80 -3.81 10.18
N GLY A 45 22.65 -2.89 9.24
CA GLY A 45 23.19 -2.99 7.88
C GLY A 45 22.40 -3.89 6.91
N LYS A 46 21.24 -4.42 7.29
CA LYS A 46 20.35 -5.21 6.43
C LYS A 46 18.97 -4.56 6.34
N ASN A 47 18.73 -3.97 5.18
CA ASN A 47 17.46 -3.33 4.84
C ASN A 47 16.53 -4.30 4.10
N THR A 48 15.23 -4.15 4.33
CA THR A 48 14.17 -4.80 3.57
C THR A 48 13.16 -3.77 3.11
N PHE A 49 12.37 -4.10 2.09
CA PHE A 49 11.18 -3.34 1.75
C PHE A 49 10.17 -3.37 2.89
N ARG A 50 9.32 -2.34 2.95
CA ARG A 50 8.42 -2.10 4.06
C ARG A 50 7.01 -1.81 3.55
N PRO A 51 6.15 -2.84 3.45
CA PRO A 51 4.77 -2.66 3.01
C PRO A 51 3.95 -1.87 4.04
N SER A 52 2.91 -1.19 3.56
CA SER A 52 1.99 -0.39 4.37
C SER A 52 0.63 -1.09 4.55
N PHE A 53 0.02 -0.91 5.71
CA PHE A 53 -1.37 -1.29 6.00
C PHE A 53 -2.21 -0.02 6.18
N PRO A 54 -3.45 0.06 5.64
CA PRO A 54 -4.26 -1.01 5.04
C PRO A 54 -3.98 -1.40 3.58
N ALA A 55 -3.03 -0.77 2.90
CA ALA A 55 -2.76 -0.99 1.48
C ALA A 55 -2.39 -2.45 1.12
N SER A 56 -1.83 -3.22 2.06
CA SER A 56 -1.53 -4.64 1.91
C SER A 56 -2.73 -5.58 2.10
N SER A 57 -3.88 -5.08 2.57
CA SER A 57 -5.07 -5.91 2.75
C SER A 57 -5.55 -6.52 1.42
N PRO A 58 -5.88 -7.83 1.38
CA PRO A 58 -6.38 -8.46 0.16
C PRO A 58 -7.85 -8.09 -0.16
N TYR A 59 -8.51 -7.30 0.70
CA TYR A 59 -9.94 -6.98 0.59
C TYR A 59 -10.19 -5.51 0.21
N VAL A 60 -9.17 -4.78 -0.23
CA VAL A 60 -9.27 -3.39 -0.66
C VAL A 60 -8.69 -3.22 -2.07
N THR A 61 -9.08 -2.14 -2.74
CA THR A 61 -8.40 -1.71 -3.98
C THR A 61 -7.36 -0.67 -3.63
N THR A 62 -6.10 -1.07 -3.60
CA THR A 62 -4.98 -0.18 -3.35
C THR A 62 -4.61 0.58 -4.63
N VAL A 63 -4.48 1.91 -4.52
CA VAL A 63 -4.28 2.81 -5.66
C VAL A 63 -2.90 3.46 -5.58
N GLY A 64 -2.07 3.23 -6.60
CA GLY A 64 -0.75 3.85 -6.77
C GLY A 64 -0.79 5.16 -7.56
N GLY A 65 0.40 5.71 -7.85
CA GLY A 65 0.59 7.00 -8.48
C GLY A 65 1.34 6.95 -9.81
N THR A 66 0.90 7.77 -10.76
CA THR A 66 1.56 8.02 -12.04
C THR A 66 1.74 9.53 -12.24
N SER A 67 2.65 9.90 -13.15
CA SER A 67 2.81 11.26 -13.64
C SER A 67 2.90 11.27 -15.17
N PHE A 68 2.54 12.38 -15.80
CA PHE A 68 2.76 12.53 -17.25
C PHE A 68 4.23 12.83 -17.53
N LYS A 69 4.80 12.13 -18.52
CA LYS A 69 6.21 12.32 -18.91
C LYS A 69 6.54 13.76 -19.26
N ASN A 70 5.62 14.47 -19.91
CA ASN A 70 5.79 15.86 -20.31
C ASN A 70 4.94 16.77 -19.41
N PRO A 71 5.53 17.80 -18.78
CA PRO A 71 4.76 18.82 -18.09
C PRO A 71 3.73 19.47 -19.01
N PHE A 72 2.53 19.77 -18.48
CA PHE A 72 1.45 20.51 -19.15
C PHE A 72 0.79 19.83 -20.36
N GLN A 73 1.05 18.55 -20.62
CA GLN A 73 0.39 17.79 -21.67
C GLN A 73 -0.07 16.41 -21.15
N VAL A 74 -1.31 16.04 -21.44
CA VAL A 74 -1.78 14.67 -21.23
C VAL A 74 -1.10 13.78 -22.25
N THR A 75 -0.07 13.06 -21.80
CA THR A 75 0.81 12.24 -22.64
C THR A 75 1.00 10.87 -21.98
N ARG A 76 2.04 10.14 -22.37
CA ARG A 76 2.36 8.85 -21.75
C ARG A 76 2.57 9.02 -20.24
N GLU A 77 1.86 8.22 -19.47
CA GLU A 77 2.07 8.09 -18.03
C GLU A 77 3.34 7.28 -17.72
N VAL A 78 4.04 7.69 -16.68
CA VAL A 78 5.17 6.99 -16.08
C VAL A 78 4.90 6.84 -14.58
N THR A 79 5.53 5.85 -13.94
CA THR A 79 5.43 5.68 -12.49
C THR A 79 5.92 6.93 -11.79
N ASP A 80 5.13 7.45 -10.86
CA ASP A 80 5.63 8.46 -9.94
C ASP A 80 6.55 7.77 -8.92
N TYR A 81 7.74 8.32 -8.68
CA TYR A 81 8.77 7.65 -7.88
C TYR A 81 8.37 7.45 -6.42
N ILE A 82 7.41 8.26 -5.94
CA ILE A 82 6.83 8.13 -4.61
C ILE A 82 5.80 6.98 -4.53
N SER A 83 5.23 6.54 -5.64
CA SER A 83 4.12 5.58 -5.65
C SER A 83 4.44 4.31 -4.85
N GLY A 84 3.71 4.13 -3.75
CA GLY A 84 3.85 2.99 -2.86
C GLY A 84 3.55 1.66 -3.56
N GLY A 85 4.25 0.59 -3.18
CA GLY A 85 3.97 -0.76 -3.69
C GLY A 85 4.96 -1.80 -3.19
N GLY A 86 4.54 -3.08 -3.14
CA GLY A 86 5.39 -4.15 -2.62
C GLY A 86 4.61 -5.44 -2.36
N PHE A 87 5.07 -6.20 -1.37
CA PHE A 87 4.50 -7.48 -0.96
C PHE A 87 4.25 -7.49 0.55
N SER A 88 3.07 -7.96 0.96
CA SER A 88 2.73 -8.23 2.38
C SER A 88 3.70 -9.24 2.99
N ASN A 89 4.01 -9.06 4.28
CA ASN A 89 4.70 -10.06 5.11
C ASN A 89 3.74 -10.79 6.07
N VAL A 90 2.45 -10.49 6.00
CA VAL A 90 1.36 -11.02 6.84
C VAL A 90 0.36 -11.81 6.00
#